data_AF-E5BHZ0-F1
#
_entry.id   AF-E5BHZ0-F1
#
_cell.length_a   1.000
_cell.length_b   1.000
_cell.length_c   1.000
_cell.angle_alpha   90.00
_cell.angle_beta   90.00
_cell.angle_gamma   90.00
#
_symmetry.space_group_name_H-M   'P 1'
#
loop_
_entity.id
_entity.type
_entity.pdbx_description
1 polymer ?
#
loop_
_entity_poly.entity_id
_entity_poly.type
_entity_poly.pdbx_seq_one_letter_code
_entity_poly.pdbx_strand_id
1 'polypeptide(L)'
;MTEKEIKKIVKVTVEEVHKHKLKPAKNPFQLTELYLSQYKNMEESIQIKLDTVKELRAEIPGMKSPVLVPDVIQGGKAENISQLEKREEVIEHLVKEVEQLSALKLQIEKVMDKYREDKDFRILQERFFNRKTFDEIGDLLNIDESTVRRRKNRIIKEMSEILFPICAEMPPKVRLDCTE
;
A
#
# COMPACT_ATOMS: atom_id res chain seq x y z
N MET A 1 -5.19 22.63 39.50
CA MET A 1 -5.37 22.95 38.07
C MET A 1 -6.41 24.05 37.95
N THR A 2 -6.05 25.16 37.32
CA THR A 2 -6.95 26.32 37.13
C THR A 2 -7.68 26.21 35.79
N GLU A 3 -8.88 26.78 35.68
CA GLU A 3 -9.69 26.78 34.44
C GLU A 3 -8.93 27.36 33.22
N LYS A 4 -7.95 28.24 33.49
CA LYS A 4 -7.04 28.81 32.49
C LYS A 4 -6.05 27.78 31.93
N GLU A 5 -5.57 26.85 32.75
CA GLU A 5 -4.69 25.76 32.31
C GLU A 5 -5.46 24.77 31.42
N ILE A 6 -6.70 24.46 31.80
CA ILE A 6 -7.59 23.58 31.00
C ILE A 6 -7.87 24.20 29.63
N LYS A 7 -8.22 25.49 29.58
CA LYS A 7 -8.46 26.21 28.31
C LYS A 7 -7.20 26.29 27.44
N LYS A 8 -6.01 26.42 28.05
CA LYS A 8 -4.73 26.41 27.33
C LYS A 8 -4.43 25.04 26.75
N ILE A 9 -4.67 23.96 27.51
CA ILE A 9 -4.48 22.58 27.05
C ILE A 9 -5.44 22.25 25.90
N VAL A 10 -6.72 22.61 26.02
CA VAL A 10 -7.73 22.41 24.97
C VAL A 10 -7.39 23.19 23.70
N LYS A 11 -6.88 24.42 23.84
CA LYS A 11 -6.46 25.22 22.69
C LYS A 11 -5.24 24.63 21.98
N VAL A 12 -4.23 24.18 22.74
CA VAL A 12 -3.04 23.54 22.19
C VAL A 12 -3.39 22.23 21.47
N THR A 13 -4.26 21.39 22.05
CA THR A 13 -4.67 20.14 21.40
C THR A 13 -5.51 20.40 20.14
N VAL A 14 -6.41 21.37 20.15
CA VAL A 14 -7.17 21.75 18.94
C VAL A 14 -6.23 22.32 17.86
N GLU A 15 -5.25 23.14 18.22
CA GLU A 15 -4.26 23.69 17.28
C GLU A 15 -3.31 22.63 16.70
N GLU A 16 -2.90 21.64 17.50
CA GLU A 16 -2.13 20.48 17.05
C GLU A 16 -2.93 19.58 16.09
N VAL A 17 -4.23 19.39 16.37
CA VAL A 17 -5.16 18.69 15.46
C VAL A 17 -5.37 19.46 14.14
N HIS A 18 -5.33 20.80 14.16
CA HIS A 18 -5.42 21.60 12.92
C HIS A 18 -4.09 21.64 12.15
N LYS A 19 -2.94 21.54 12.84
CA LYS A 19 -1.61 21.41 12.19
C LYS A 19 -1.45 20.06 11.51
N HIS A 20 -1.94 18.99 12.12
CA HIS A 20 -2.18 17.72 11.45
C HIS A 20 -3.47 17.81 10.63
N LYS A 21 -3.46 18.56 9.53
CA LYS A 21 -4.51 18.42 8.51
C LYS A 21 -4.61 16.93 8.16
N LEU A 22 -5.62 16.24 8.70
CA LEU A 22 -6.08 14.97 8.19
C LEU A 22 -6.24 15.19 6.69
N LYS A 23 -5.37 14.59 5.88
CA LYS A 23 -5.54 14.58 4.42
C LYS A 23 -7.00 14.18 4.21
N PRO A 24 -7.81 14.95 3.45
CA PRO A 24 -9.22 14.62 3.27
C PRO A 24 -9.32 13.16 2.87
N ALA A 25 -10.29 12.42 3.44
CA ALA A 25 -10.49 11.02 3.12
C ALA A 25 -10.46 10.88 1.60
N LYS A 26 -9.49 10.10 1.08
CA LYS A 26 -9.32 9.96 -0.37
C LYS A 26 -10.66 9.46 -0.93
N ASN A 27 -11.30 10.26 -1.77
CA ASN A 27 -12.55 9.85 -2.39
C ASN A 27 -12.28 8.64 -3.33
N PRO A 28 -13.29 7.84 -3.71
CA PRO A 28 -13.08 6.66 -4.55
C PRO A 28 -12.24 6.93 -5.79
N PHE A 29 -12.47 8.08 -6.43
CA PHE A 29 -11.70 8.55 -7.57
C PHE A 29 -10.20 8.72 -7.27
N GLN A 30 -9.86 9.44 -6.20
CA GLN A 30 -8.48 9.67 -5.77
C GLN A 30 -7.79 8.38 -5.32
N LEU A 31 -8.55 7.43 -4.74
CA LEU A 31 -8.05 6.10 -4.42
C LEU A 31 -7.72 5.32 -5.69
N THR A 32 -8.59 5.34 -6.69
CA THR A 32 -8.32 4.70 -7.99
C THR A 32 -7.08 5.29 -8.65
N GLU A 33 -6.90 6.61 -8.63
CA GLU A 33 -5.66 7.24 -9.13
C GLU A 33 -4.42 6.75 -8.39
N LEU A 34 -4.48 6.69 -7.06
CA LEU A 34 -3.40 6.19 -6.23
C LEU A 34 -3.05 4.74 -6.61
N TYR A 35 -4.04 3.86 -6.67
CA TYR A 35 -3.84 2.46 -7.00
C TYR A 35 -3.23 2.27 -8.38
N LEU A 36 -3.71 3.00 -9.40
CA LEU A 36 -3.13 2.96 -10.74
C LEU A 36 -1.67 3.46 -10.76
N SER A 37 -1.37 4.52 -10.01
CA SER A 37 0.01 5.02 -9.90
C SER A 37 0.96 4.03 -9.21
N GLN A 38 0.45 3.27 -8.25
CA GLN A 38 1.23 2.31 -7.46
C GLN A 38 1.33 0.95 -8.15
N TYR A 39 0.41 0.64 -9.07
CA TYR A 39 0.32 -0.66 -9.75
C TYR A 39 1.66 -1.17 -10.28
N LYS A 40 2.44 -0.31 -10.94
CA LYS A 40 3.77 -0.66 -11.48
C LYS A 40 4.76 -1.14 -10.40
N ASN A 41 4.64 -0.60 -9.20
CA ASN A 41 5.53 -0.90 -8.08
C ASN A 41 4.97 -2.00 -7.15
N MET A 42 3.72 -2.44 -7.35
CA MET A 42 3.11 -3.47 -6.51
C MET A 42 3.85 -4.80 -6.63
N GLU A 43 4.30 -5.15 -7.84
CA GLU A 43 5.03 -6.41 -8.08
C GLU A 43 6.41 -6.42 -7.41
N GLU A 44 7.13 -5.31 -7.52
CA GLU A 44 8.40 -5.11 -6.80
C GLU A 44 8.21 -5.15 -5.28
N SER A 45 7.16 -4.49 -4.76
CA SER A 45 6.84 -4.50 -3.33
C SER A 45 6.49 -5.90 -2.81
N ILE A 46 5.72 -6.68 -3.59
CA ILE A 46 5.42 -8.08 -3.29
C ILE A 46 6.72 -8.89 -3.26
N GLN A 47 7.59 -8.72 -4.26
CA GLN A 47 8.84 -9.46 -4.36
C GLN A 47 9.77 -9.17 -3.18
N ILE A 48 9.96 -7.89 -2.83
CA ILE A 48 10.78 -7.48 -1.67
C ILE A 48 10.27 -8.11 -0.38
N LYS A 49 8.95 -8.09 -0.15
CA LYS A 49 8.34 -8.70 1.05
C LYS A 49 8.52 -10.22 1.07
N LEU A 50 8.36 -10.88 -0.08
CA LEU A 50 8.61 -12.32 -0.20
C LEU A 50 10.07 -12.69 0.07
N ASP A 51 11.01 -11.91 -0.44
CA ASP A 51 12.44 -12.13 -0.21
C ASP A 51 12.81 -11.88 1.25
N THR A 52 12.24 -10.86 1.89
CA THR A 52 12.35 -10.63 3.34
C THR A 52 11.82 -11.82 4.14
N VAL A 53 10.68 -12.39 3.76
CA VAL A 53 10.13 -13.61 4.40
C VAL A 53 11.08 -14.80 4.22
N LYS A 54 11.72 -14.96 3.05
CA LYS A 54 12.70 -16.03 2.83
C LYS A 54 13.94 -15.86 3.71
N GLU A 55 14.48 -14.65 3.79
CA GLU A 55 15.63 -14.33 4.65
C GLU A 55 15.30 -14.60 6.12
N LEU A 56 14.15 -14.13 6.59
CA LEU A 56 13.65 -14.41 7.94
C LEU A 56 13.41 -15.91 8.19
N ARG A 57 13.13 -16.72 7.18
CA ARG A 57 13.03 -18.18 7.36
C ARG A 57 14.37 -18.89 7.28
N ALA A 58 15.34 -18.34 6.57
CA ALA A 58 16.66 -18.95 6.36
C ALA A 58 17.62 -18.69 7.53
N GLU A 59 17.53 -17.52 8.15
CA GLU A 59 18.33 -17.11 9.31
C GLU A 59 17.88 -17.78 10.63
N ILE A 60 17.27 -18.98 10.61
CA ILE A 60 16.98 -19.72 11.85
C ILE A 60 18.33 -20.08 12.50
N PRO A 61 18.67 -19.50 13.68
CA PRO A 61 19.87 -19.91 14.39
C PRO A 61 19.57 -21.28 15.00
N GLY A 62 20.12 -22.36 14.43
CA GLY A 62 20.15 -23.65 15.13
C GLY A 62 19.85 -24.93 14.37
N MET A 63 19.90 -24.99 13.03
CA MET A 63 19.95 -26.28 12.34
C MET A 63 21.40 -26.69 12.01
N LYS A 64 22.27 -26.66 13.04
CA LYS A 64 23.43 -27.56 13.09
C LYS A 64 22.97 -28.81 13.85
N SER A 65 23.24 -29.98 13.28
CA SER A 65 22.87 -31.30 13.80
C SER A 65 23.03 -31.43 15.33
N PRO A 66 22.20 -32.25 16.00
CA PRO A 66 22.31 -32.43 17.44
C PRO A 66 23.63 -33.14 17.76
N VAL A 67 24.65 -32.37 18.07
CA VAL A 67 25.83 -32.87 18.79
C VAL A 67 25.43 -32.88 20.26
N LEU A 68 25.22 -34.09 20.78
CA LEU A 68 24.98 -34.36 22.18
C LEU A 68 26.17 -33.84 23.00
N VAL A 69 25.99 -32.74 23.72
CA VAL A 69 26.86 -32.38 24.85
C VAL A 69 25.96 -31.91 25.99
N PRO A 70 26.03 -32.52 27.18
CA PRO A 70 25.27 -32.08 28.33
C PRO A 70 26.09 -31.02 29.07
N ASP A 71 25.71 -29.75 28.98
CA ASP A 71 26.02 -28.83 30.08
C ASP A 71 25.11 -27.59 30.13
N VAL A 72 24.58 -27.36 31.33
CA VAL A 72 24.04 -26.13 31.94
C VAL A 72 23.44 -25.05 31.02
N ILE A 73 22.09 -24.97 30.99
CA ILE A 73 21.37 -23.77 30.52
C ILE A 73 20.32 -23.37 31.57
N GLN A 74 20.73 -22.55 32.55
CA GLN A 74 19.85 -21.68 33.33
C GLN A 74 19.99 -20.27 32.75
N GLY A 75 19.02 -19.82 31.94
CA GLY A 75 18.92 -18.43 31.46
C GLY A 75 18.46 -18.28 30.00
N GLY A 76 19.02 -19.06 29.07
CA GLY A 76 18.85 -18.80 27.63
C GLY A 76 17.56 -19.33 26.96
N LYS A 77 16.77 -20.20 27.60
CA LYS A 77 15.62 -20.83 26.94
C LYS A 77 14.43 -19.89 26.74
N ALA A 78 14.12 -19.04 27.71
CA ALA A 78 12.96 -18.14 27.63
C ALA A 78 13.18 -16.99 26.61
N GLU A 79 14.40 -16.44 26.54
CA GLU A 79 14.72 -15.35 25.61
C GLU A 79 14.74 -15.82 24.14
N ASN A 80 15.24 -17.03 23.87
CA ASN A 80 15.22 -17.60 22.52
C ASN A 80 13.80 -17.91 22.02
N ILE A 81 12.89 -18.36 22.89
CA ILE A 81 11.48 -18.60 22.53
C ILE A 81 10.80 -17.27 22.16
N SER A 82 11.00 -16.22 22.97
CA SER A 82 10.40 -14.90 22.69
C SER A 82 10.91 -14.25 21.40
N GLN A 83 12.19 -14.45 21.04
CA GLN A 83 12.73 -13.95 19.78
C GLN A 83 12.16 -14.70 18.56
N LEU A 84 11.93 -16.00 18.68
CA LEU A 84 11.30 -16.80 17.63
C LEU A 84 9.82 -16.44 17.45
N GLU A 85 9.07 -16.23 18.54
CA GLU A 85 7.66 -15.80 18.48
C GLU A 85 7.50 -14.46 17.78
N LYS A 86 8.29 -13.44 18.16
CA LYS A 86 8.26 -12.11 17.51
C LYS A 86 8.60 -12.19 16.02
N ARG A 87 9.47 -13.11 15.64
CA ARG A 87 9.85 -13.31 14.25
C ARG A 87 8.71 -13.91 13.43
N GLU A 88 8.04 -14.92 13.98
CA GLU A 88 6.89 -15.54 13.32
C GLU A 88 5.75 -14.53 13.16
N GLU A 89 5.49 -13.68 14.17
CA GLU A 89 4.52 -12.58 14.07
C GLU A 89 4.83 -11.63 12.91
N VAL A 90 6.11 -11.29 12.70
CA VAL A 90 6.55 -10.43 11.57
C VAL A 90 6.36 -11.16 10.24
N ILE A 91 6.67 -12.45 10.16
CA ILE A 91 6.47 -13.26 8.95
C ILE A 91 4.98 -13.33 8.61
N GLU A 92 4.11 -13.63 9.57
CA GLU A 92 2.66 -13.67 9.37
C GLU A 92 2.12 -12.33 8.89
N HIS A 93 2.61 -11.23 9.46
CA HIS A 93 2.24 -9.88 9.04
C HIS A 93 2.64 -9.61 7.58
N LEU A 94 3.89 -9.91 7.21
CA LEU A 94 4.39 -9.72 5.84
C LEU A 94 3.64 -10.58 4.82
N VAL A 95 3.36 -11.85 5.16
CA VAL A 95 2.57 -12.75 4.30
C VAL A 95 1.17 -12.18 4.07
N LYS A 96 0.51 -11.71 5.13
CA LYS A 96 -0.82 -11.11 5.04
C LYS A 96 -0.82 -9.83 4.18
N GLU A 97 0.21 -8.99 4.30
CA GLU A 97 0.37 -7.83 3.44
C GLU A 97 0.57 -8.21 1.97
N VAL A 98 1.36 -9.26 1.70
CA VAL A 98 1.55 -9.79 0.34
C VAL A 98 0.23 -10.30 -0.24
N GLU A 99 -0.57 -11.03 0.54
CA GLU A 99 -1.89 -11.50 0.12
C GLU A 99 -2.81 -10.33 -0.25
N GLN A 100 -2.85 -9.31 0.60
CA GLN A 100 -3.67 -8.11 0.37
C GLN A 100 -3.22 -7.31 -0.86
N LEU A 101 -1.91 -7.10 -1.01
CA LEU A 101 -1.33 -6.43 -2.18
C LEU A 101 -1.58 -7.21 -3.47
N SER A 102 -1.43 -8.54 -3.43
CA SER A 102 -1.67 -9.43 -4.57
C SER A 102 -3.16 -9.42 -4.97
N ALA A 103 -4.06 -9.47 -3.99
CA ALA A 103 -5.49 -9.37 -4.22
C ALA A 103 -5.85 -8.01 -4.85
N LEU A 104 -5.35 -6.90 -4.29
CA LEU A 104 -5.58 -5.56 -4.84
C LEU A 104 -5.04 -5.45 -6.28
N LYS A 105 -3.82 -5.93 -6.55
CA LYS A 105 -3.23 -5.97 -7.89
C LYS A 105 -4.15 -6.70 -8.88
N LEU A 106 -4.61 -7.89 -8.53
CA LEU A 106 -5.50 -8.69 -9.37
C LEU A 106 -6.84 -7.98 -9.65
N GLN A 107 -7.40 -7.27 -8.67
CA GLN A 107 -8.63 -6.51 -8.89
C GLN A 107 -8.40 -5.33 -9.83
N ILE A 108 -7.29 -4.61 -9.69
CA ILE A 108 -6.91 -3.53 -10.62
C ILE A 108 -6.75 -4.10 -12.03
N GLU A 109 -6.05 -5.22 -12.21
CA GLU A 109 -5.90 -5.91 -13.49
C GLU A 109 -7.24 -6.25 -14.13
N LYS A 110 -8.15 -6.89 -13.37
CA LYS A 110 -9.49 -7.22 -13.84
C LYS A 110 -10.30 -6.00 -14.27
N VAL A 111 -10.20 -4.89 -13.53
CA VAL A 111 -10.89 -3.65 -13.90
C VAL A 111 -10.25 -3.06 -15.16
N MET A 112 -8.92 -2.99 -15.25
CA MET A 112 -8.22 -2.49 -16.43
C MET A 112 -8.52 -3.30 -17.69
N ASP A 113 -8.62 -4.62 -17.60
CA ASP A 113 -8.91 -5.47 -18.75
C ASP A 113 -10.28 -5.17 -19.38
N LYS A 114 -11.26 -4.71 -18.59
CA LYS A 114 -12.57 -4.25 -19.13
C LYS A 114 -12.45 -3.03 -20.03
N TYR A 115 -11.40 -2.23 -19.85
CA TYR A 115 -11.16 -1.02 -20.65
C TYR A 115 -10.15 -1.24 -21.77
N ARG A 116 -9.66 -2.47 -21.99
CA ARG A 116 -8.62 -2.72 -23.00
C ARG A 116 -9.05 -2.29 -24.42
N GLU A 117 -10.34 -2.33 -24.72
CA GLU A 117 -10.92 -1.88 -26.00
C GLU A 117 -11.37 -0.41 -26.00
N ASP A 118 -11.35 0.28 -24.85
CA ASP A 118 -11.70 1.71 -24.77
C ASP A 118 -10.60 2.55 -25.43
N LYS A 119 -11.00 3.40 -26.39
CA LYS A 119 -10.12 4.35 -27.08
C LYS A 119 -9.31 5.25 -26.15
N ASP A 120 -9.83 5.53 -24.96
CA ASP A 120 -9.22 6.42 -23.97
C ASP A 120 -8.36 5.63 -22.96
N PHE A 121 -8.35 4.29 -22.99
CA PHE A 121 -7.49 3.48 -22.12
C PHE A 121 -6.00 3.74 -22.35
N ARG A 122 -5.63 4.04 -23.61
CA ARG A 122 -4.26 4.48 -23.95
C ARG A 122 -3.83 5.70 -23.14
N ILE A 123 -4.75 6.62 -22.82
CA ILE A 123 -4.44 7.79 -21.98
C ILE A 123 -4.03 7.34 -20.56
N LEU A 124 -4.69 6.32 -20.00
CA LEU A 124 -4.31 5.78 -18.69
C LEU A 124 -2.94 5.11 -18.73
N GLN A 125 -2.67 4.32 -19.76
CA GLN A 125 -1.37 3.64 -19.92
C GLN A 125 -0.23 4.67 -19.97
N GLU A 126 -0.36 5.68 -20.82
CA GLU A 126 0.65 6.72 -20.94
C GLU A 126 0.81 7.55 -19.65
N ARG A 127 -0.31 7.84 -18.97
CA ARG A 127 -0.28 8.66 -17.77
C ARG A 127 0.31 7.94 -16.57
N PHE A 128 -0.13 6.71 -16.30
CA PHE A 128 0.20 6.01 -15.05
C PHE A 128 1.37 5.04 -15.19
N PHE A 129 1.58 4.42 -16.36
CA PHE A 129 2.65 3.43 -16.55
C PHE A 129 3.90 4.03 -17.18
N ASN A 130 3.71 4.95 -18.15
CA ASN A 130 4.81 5.65 -18.82
C ASN A 130 5.13 7.02 -18.19
N ARG A 131 4.32 7.47 -17.22
CA ARG A 131 4.50 8.73 -16.48
C ARG A 131 4.57 9.99 -17.37
N LYS A 132 3.91 9.97 -18.53
CA LYS A 132 3.82 11.14 -19.41
C LYS A 132 2.97 12.25 -18.81
N THR A 133 3.32 13.49 -19.14
CA THR A 133 2.51 14.68 -18.86
C THR A 133 1.27 14.73 -19.74
N PHE A 134 0.28 15.55 -19.36
CA PHE A 134 -0.94 15.66 -20.19
C PHE A 134 -0.65 16.27 -21.56
N ASP A 135 0.31 17.19 -21.64
CA ASP A 135 0.74 17.80 -22.90
C ASP A 135 1.37 16.76 -23.84
N GLU A 136 2.33 15.96 -23.34
CA GLU A 136 2.95 14.89 -24.13
C GLU A 136 1.94 13.84 -24.63
N ILE A 137 0.90 13.55 -23.84
CA ILE A 137 -0.18 12.65 -24.25
C ILE A 137 -1.06 13.31 -25.31
N GLY A 138 -1.33 14.61 -25.16
CA GLY A 138 -2.06 15.41 -26.13
C GLY A 138 -1.37 15.42 -27.49
N ASP A 139 -0.05 15.68 -27.49
CA ASP A 139 0.79 15.62 -28.69
C ASP A 139 0.78 14.22 -29.33
N LEU A 140 0.92 13.17 -28.52
CA LEU A 140 0.92 11.77 -29.00
C LEU A 140 -0.40 11.37 -29.68
N LEU A 141 -1.53 11.88 -29.17
CA LEU A 141 -2.87 11.53 -29.63
C LEU A 141 -3.49 12.60 -30.54
N ASN A 142 -2.75 13.68 -30.82
CA ASN A 142 -3.21 14.85 -31.58
C ASN A 142 -4.53 15.44 -31.03
N ILE A 143 -4.60 15.62 -29.70
CA ILE A 143 -5.75 16.21 -28.99
C ILE A 143 -5.26 17.22 -27.96
N ASP A 144 -6.11 18.20 -27.63
CA ASP A 144 -5.82 19.19 -26.58
C ASP A 144 -5.65 18.53 -25.19
N GLU A 145 -4.69 19.00 -24.41
CA GLU A 145 -4.47 18.68 -22.99
C GLU A 145 -5.79 18.68 -22.19
N SER A 146 -6.65 19.68 -22.42
CA SER A 146 -7.95 19.78 -21.75
C SER A 146 -8.87 18.59 -22.05
N THR A 147 -8.72 18.01 -23.23
CA THR A 147 -9.47 16.82 -23.69
C THR A 147 -8.87 15.55 -23.10
N VAL A 148 -7.54 15.45 -23.01
CA VAL A 148 -6.83 14.37 -22.33
C VAL A 148 -7.31 14.26 -20.87
N ARG A 149 -7.29 15.38 -20.13
CA ARG A 149 -7.73 15.43 -18.73
C ARG A 149 -9.19 14.98 -18.56
N ARG A 150 -10.10 15.46 -19.42
CA ARG A 150 -11.52 15.09 -19.38
C ARG A 150 -11.74 13.60 -19.62
N ARG A 151 -11.10 13.03 -20.64
CA ARG A 151 -11.19 11.60 -20.98
C ARG A 151 -10.60 10.72 -19.88
N LYS A 152 -9.44 11.09 -19.35
CA LYS A 152 -8.82 10.44 -18.18
C LYS A 152 -9.78 10.43 -16.99
N ASN A 153 -10.39 11.58 -16.69
CA ASN A 153 -11.31 11.69 -15.55
C ASN A 153 -12.59 10.86 -15.75
N ARG A 154 -13.10 10.74 -16.99
CA ARG A 154 -14.22 9.83 -17.30
C ARG A 154 -13.88 8.40 -16.91
N ILE A 155 -12.78 7.86 -17.43
CA ILE A 155 -12.43 6.45 -17.19
C ILE A 155 -12.17 6.20 -15.70
N ILE A 156 -11.42 7.08 -15.02
CA ILE A 156 -11.15 6.87 -13.59
C ILE A 156 -12.43 6.90 -12.76
N LYS A 157 -13.39 7.74 -13.11
CA LYS A 157 -14.69 7.75 -12.43
C LYS A 157 -15.37 6.39 -12.59
N GLU A 158 -15.49 5.88 -13.82
CA GLU A 158 -16.12 4.58 -14.07
C GLU A 158 -15.35 3.44 -13.39
N MET A 159 -14.01 3.44 -13.46
CA MET A 159 -13.17 2.47 -12.73
C MET A 159 -13.40 2.55 -11.21
N SER A 160 -13.57 3.75 -10.65
CA SER A 160 -13.81 3.92 -9.21
C SER A 160 -15.14 3.35 -8.75
N GLU A 161 -16.17 3.41 -9.60
CA GLU A 161 -17.49 2.82 -9.33
C GLU A 161 -17.43 1.27 -9.32
N ILE A 162 -16.51 0.68 -10.08
CA ILE A 162 -16.30 -0.78 -10.10
C ILE A 162 -15.35 -1.24 -8.99
N LEU A 163 -14.26 -0.50 -8.76
CA LEU A 163 -13.17 -0.91 -7.88
C LEU A 163 -13.50 -0.69 -6.40
N PHE A 164 -14.28 0.35 -6.07
CA PHE A 164 -14.58 0.69 -4.68
C PHE A 164 -15.52 -0.32 -3.98
N PRO A 165 -16.60 -0.83 -4.59
CA PRO A 165 -17.40 -1.91 -4.00
C PRO A 165 -16.56 -3.15 -3.69
N ILE A 166 -15.64 -3.51 -4.59
CA ILE A 166 -14.74 -4.66 -4.46
C ILE A 166 -13.72 -4.43 -3.32
N CYS A 167 -13.23 -3.19 -3.17
CA CYS A 167 -12.27 -2.85 -2.12
C CYS A 167 -12.91 -2.61 -0.74
N ALA A 168 -14.19 -2.25 -0.66
CA ALA A 168 -14.92 -2.09 0.59
C ALA A 168 -15.07 -3.41 1.37
N GLU A 169 -14.97 -4.54 0.66
CA GLU A 169 -14.91 -5.88 1.25
C GLU A 169 -13.51 -6.25 1.78
N MET A 170 -12.47 -5.46 1.48
CA MET A 170 -11.13 -5.66 2.04
C MET A 170 -10.98 -4.95 3.40
N PRO A 171 -10.39 -5.61 4.42
CA PRO A 171 -10.28 -5.04 5.75
C PRO A 171 -9.49 -3.71 5.72
N PRO A 172 -9.86 -2.71 6.55
CA PRO A 172 -9.40 -1.32 6.47
C PRO A 172 -7.93 -1.07 6.89
N LYS A 173 -7.05 -2.07 6.80
CA LYS A 173 -5.67 -2.01 7.30
C LYS A 173 -4.59 -1.89 6.24
N VAL A 174 -4.91 -1.80 4.95
CA VAL A 174 -3.90 -1.39 3.96
C VAL A 174 -3.81 0.15 3.97
N ARG A 175 -3.33 0.71 5.08
CA ARG A 175 -2.60 1.97 4.98
C ARG A 175 -1.30 1.62 4.30
N LEU A 176 -1.25 1.78 2.99
CA LEU A 176 0.02 1.97 2.30
C LEU A 176 0.62 3.23 2.93
N ASP A 177 1.46 3.01 3.93
CA ASP A 177 2.33 4.01 4.50
C ASP A 177 3.29 4.41 3.38
N CYS A 178 2.82 5.30 2.51
CA CYS A 178 3.68 6.22 1.79
C CYS A 178 4.10 7.28 2.81
N THR A 179 4.97 6.88 3.73
CA THR A 179 5.81 7.82 4.46
C THR A 179 6.84 8.39 3.50
N GLU A 180 6.95 9.70 3.59
CA GLU A 180 7.80 10.64 2.85
C GLU A 180 9.30 10.32 2.98
#